data_AF-A0A5C5Y8V4-F1
#
_entry.id   AF-A0A5C5Y8V4-F1
#
_cell.length_a   1.000
_cell.length_b   1.000
_cell.length_c   1.000
_cell.angle_alpha   90.00
_cell.angle_beta   90.00
_cell.angle_gamma   90.00
#
_symmetry.space_group_name_H-M   'P 1'
#
loop_
_entity.id
_entity.type
_entity.pdbx_description
1 polymer ?
#
loop_
_entity_poly.entity_id
_entity_poly.type
_entity_poly.pdbx_seq_one_letter_code
_entity_poly.pdbx_strand_id
1 'polypeptide(L)'
;MVGAFQACFADRDVRSTDTPQMKRIMDKYDEGTDVKWKWGNGYGRGTVQSAFEKKVTRKIDGKEITRDGSKDNPAYYVTVEDGNNVLKLHSELEKA
;
A
#
# COMPACT_ATOMS: atom_id res chain seq x y z
N MET A 1 -23.96 -44.49 37.30
CA MET A 1 -23.64 -44.02 35.93
C MET A 1 -22.86 -42.74 36.05
N VAL A 2 -21.60 -42.80 35.62
CA VAL A 2 -20.73 -41.66 35.30
C VAL A 2 -21.50 -40.69 34.39
N GLY A 3 -21.61 -39.39 34.67
CA GLY A 3 -20.51 -38.43 34.69
C GLY A 3 -20.47 -37.72 33.35
N ALA A 4 -21.25 -36.65 33.19
CA ALA A 4 -21.14 -35.72 32.04
C ALA A 4 -20.62 -34.38 32.56
N PHE A 5 -19.30 -34.27 32.51
CA PHE A 5 -18.49 -33.08 32.68
C PHE A 5 -18.72 -32.12 31.49
N GLN A 6 -18.99 -30.85 31.81
CA GLN A 6 -18.17 -29.69 31.42
C GLN A 6 -17.94 -29.34 29.93
N ALA A 7 -18.40 -28.14 29.52
CA ALA A 7 -17.61 -27.07 28.86
C ALA A 7 -18.55 -25.91 28.40
N CYS A 8 -18.49 -24.73 29.04
CA CYS A 8 -17.88 -23.47 28.55
C CYS A 8 -18.47 -22.98 27.20
N PHE A 9 -19.31 -21.95 27.11
CA PHE A 9 -19.04 -20.51 27.31
C PHE A 9 -17.62 -20.06 26.89
N ALA A 10 -17.45 -19.86 25.59
CA ALA A 10 -16.43 -19.06 24.91
C ALA A 10 -16.69 -19.26 23.41
N ASP A 11 -16.57 -18.33 22.49
CA ASP A 11 -16.34 -16.90 22.52
C ASP A 11 -16.75 -16.46 21.10
N ARG A 12 -17.04 -15.17 21.02
CA ARG A 12 -17.24 -14.37 19.83
C ARG A 12 -16.10 -14.51 18.80
N ASP A 13 -16.03 -15.58 18.04
CA ASP A 13 -15.07 -15.66 16.94
C ASP A 13 -15.72 -15.12 15.65
N VAL A 14 -15.83 -13.79 15.62
CA VAL A 14 -15.77 -13.03 14.36
C VAL A 14 -14.39 -13.28 13.76
N ARG A 15 -14.16 -14.48 13.22
CA ARG A 15 -12.93 -14.82 12.51
C ARG A 15 -12.99 -14.23 11.11
N SER A 16 -13.06 -12.91 11.09
CA SER A 16 -13.03 -12.06 9.91
C SER A 16 -11.59 -11.89 9.46
N THR A 17 -10.96 -12.98 8.99
CA THR A 17 -9.70 -12.89 8.25
C THR A 17 -9.63 -13.93 7.13
N ASP A 18 -10.74 -14.18 6.44
CA ASP A 18 -10.69 -14.72 5.06
C ASP A 18 -11.03 -13.61 4.07
N THR A 19 -10.33 -12.48 4.20
CA THR A 19 -10.30 -11.50 3.11
C THR A 19 -9.04 -11.77 2.30
N PRO A 20 -9.14 -12.19 1.02
CA PRO A 20 -7.99 -12.36 0.13
C PRO A 20 -7.17 -11.08 -0.14
N GLN A 21 -7.48 -9.98 0.55
CA GLN A 21 -6.84 -8.68 0.48
C GLN A 21 -5.68 -8.52 1.50
N MET A 22 -5.64 -9.29 2.60
CA MET A 22 -4.63 -9.12 3.67
C MET A 22 -3.22 -9.64 3.30
N LYS A 23 -3.14 -10.59 2.36
CA LYS A 23 -1.87 -11.07 1.80
C LYS A 23 -1.23 -10.11 0.79
N ARG A 24 -1.92 -9.02 0.46
CA ARG A 24 -1.51 -8.04 -0.55
C ARG A 24 -1.00 -6.73 0.05
N ILE A 25 -1.23 -6.51 1.34
CA ILE A 25 -0.77 -5.34 2.10
C ILE A 25 0.65 -5.51 2.62
N MET A 26 1.15 -6.74 2.82
CA MET A 26 2.48 -6.98 3.40
C MET A 26 3.66 -6.62 2.47
N ASP A 27 3.48 -6.73 1.15
CA ASP A 27 4.52 -6.41 0.16
C ASP A 27 4.45 -4.96 -0.33
N LYS A 28 3.52 -4.15 0.22
CA LYS A 28 3.26 -2.80 -0.26
C LYS A 28 3.56 -1.76 0.80
N TYR A 29 3.97 -0.57 0.38
CA TYR A 29 4.09 0.55 1.31
C TYR A 29 2.71 0.95 1.79
N ASP A 30 2.53 1.00 3.11
CA ASP A 30 1.31 1.52 3.73
C ASP A 30 1.13 3.00 3.38
N GLU A 31 -0.13 3.43 3.30
CA GLU A 31 -0.48 4.84 3.22
C GLU A 31 0.05 5.57 4.46
N GLY A 32 0.75 6.68 4.27
CA GLY A 32 1.50 7.38 5.31
C GLY A 32 2.97 6.95 5.41
N THR A 33 3.43 5.97 4.65
CA THR A 33 4.86 5.59 4.67
C THR A 33 5.72 6.64 3.99
N ASP A 34 6.78 7.08 4.67
CA ASP A 34 7.81 7.91 4.06
C ASP A 34 8.69 7.08 3.13
N VAL A 35 8.76 7.54 1.89
CA VAL A 35 9.59 6.95 0.84
C VAL A 35 10.58 7.96 0.31
N LYS A 36 11.71 7.45 -0.14
CA LYS A 36 12.75 8.22 -0.81
C LYS A 36 13.05 7.58 -2.15
N TRP A 37 13.44 8.41 -3.11
CA TRP A 37 13.90 7.94 -4.40
C TRP A 37 14.98 8.88 -4.90
N LYS A 38 15.90 8.33 -5.69
CA LYS A 38 16.93 9.15 -6.33
C LYS A 38 16.35 9.88 -7.53
N TRP A 39 16.55 11.19 -7.58
CA TRP A 39 16.19 12.03 -8.73
C TRP A 39 17.44 12.79 -9.15
N GLY A 40 17.92 12.59 -10.39
CA GLY A 40 19.09 13.33 -10.91
C GLY A 40 20.29 13.27 -9.96
N ASN A 41 20.73 14.44 -9.47
CA ASN A 41 21.81 14.59 -8.48
C ASN A 41 21.33 14.71 -7.02
N GLY A 42 20.02 14.61 -6.75
CA GLY A 42 19.42 14.73 -5.41
C GLY A 42 18.57 13.51 -5.01
N TYR A 43 17.91 13.64 -3.87
CA TYR A 43 16.94 12.65 -3.38
C TYR A 43 15.58 13.31 -3.22
N GLY A 44 14.57 12.73 -3.85
CA GLY A 44 13.17 13.06 -3.57
C GLY A 44 12.75 12.33 -2.30
N ARG A 45 12.02 13.04 -1.44
CA ARG A 45 11.40 12.50 -0.23
C ARG A 45 9.93 12.84 -0.29
N GLY A 46 9.08 11.95 0.16
CA GLY A 46 7.66 12.21 0.24
C GLY A 46 6.92 11.07 0.91
N THR A 47 5.64 11.29 1.12
CA THR A 47 4.78 10.37 1.87
C THR A 47 3.84 9.67 0.90
N VAL A 48 3.74 8.35 1.00
CA VAL A 48 2.82 7.54 0.21
C VAL A 48 1.40 7.90 0.61
N GLN A 49 0.63 8.51 -0.29
CA GLN A 49 -0.77 8.83 -0.08
C GLN A 49 -1.68 7.67 -0.44
N SER A 50 -1.40 6.99 -1.56
CA SER A 50 -2.20 5.85 -2.01
C SER A 50 -1.39 4.89 -2.88
N ALA A 51 -1.68 3.60 -2.78
CA ALA A 51 -1.13 2.56 -3.63
C ALA A 51 -2.16 2.10 -4.67
N PHE A 52 -1.74 2.03 -5.93
CA PHE A 52 -2.57 1.61 -7.05
C PHE A 52 -2.01 0.34 -7.68
N GLU A 53 -2.73 -0.76 -7.52
CA GLU A 53 -2.36 -2.08 -8.07
C GLU A 53 -2.92 -2.35 -9.47
N LYS A 54 -3.36 -1.28 -10.14
CA LYS A 54 -3.99 -1.31 -11.47
C LYS A 54 -3.37 -0.23 -12.34
N LYS A 55 -3.56 -0.34 -13.65
CA LYS A 55 -3.18 0.71 -14.59
C LYS A 55 -3.89 2.01 -14.18
N VAL A 56 -3.10 3.02 -13.84
CA VAL A 56 -3.61 4.33 -13.46
C VAL A 56 -3.12 5.34 -14.47
N THR A 57 -4.08 6.03 -15.08
CA THR A 57 -3.86 7.21 -15.89
C THR A 57 -4.35 8.40 -15.07
N ARG A 58 -3.42 9.25 -14.63
CA ARG A 58 -3.71 10.48 -13.88
C ARG A 58 -3.18 11.66 -14.68
N LYS A 59 -3.97 12.73 -14.74
CA LYS A 59 -3.50 14.03 -15.22
C LYS A 59 -2.85 14.74 -14.03
N ILE A 60 -1.54 14.94 -14.09
CA ILE A 60 -0.76 15.68 -13.10
C ILE A 60 -0.14 16.85 -13.85
N ASP A 61 -0.46 18.08 -13.42
CA ASP A 61 0.02 19.33 -14.04
C ASP A 61 -0.21 19.43 -15.56
N GLY A 62 -1.39 19.01 -16.02
CA GLY A 62 -1.74 19.02 -17.45
C GLY A 62 -1.05 17.94 -18.29
N LYS A 63 -0.15 17.15 -17.69
CA LYS A 63 0.49 16.00 -18.34
C LYS A 63 -0.21 14.72 -17.94
N GLU A 64 -0.60 13.93 -18.94
CA GLU A 64 -1.19 12.62 -18.71
C GLU A 64 -0.08 11.63 -18.34
N ILE A 65 -0.02 11.24 -17.07
CA ILE A 65 0.91 10.24 -16.57
C ILE A 65 0.15 8.93 -16.46
N THR A 66 0.49 8.01 -17.35
CA THR A 66 0.05 6.62 -17.28
C THR A 66 1.14 5.78 -16.65
N ARG A 67 0.79 5.03 -15.61
CA ARG A 67 1.67 4.00 -15.03
C ARG A 67 0.92 2.68 -14.97
N ASP A 68 1.58 1.64 -15.46
CA ASP A 68 1.09 0.27 -15.47
C ASP A 68 1.29 -0.37 -14.09
N GLY A 69 0.55 0.14 -13.11
CA GLY A 69 0.45 -0.49 -11.79
C GLY A 69 -0.11 -1.90 -11.95
N SER A 70 0.59 -2.88 -11.40
CA SER A 70 0.23 -4.29 -11.44
C SER A 70 0.17 -4.89 -10.04
N LYS A 71 -0.27 -6.15 -9.91
CA LYS A 71 -0.28 -6.84 -8.62
C LYS A 71 1.15 -6.92 -8.05
N ASP A 72 2.10 -7.25 -8.90
CA ASP A 72 3.53 -7.43 -8.61
C ASP A 72 4.30 -6.10 -8.51
N ASN A 73 3.82 -5.04 -9.17
CA ASN A 73 4.45 -3.72 -9.18
C ASN A 73 3.38 -2.63 -9.01
N PRO A 74 2.89 -2.39 -7.79
CA PRO A 74 1.96 -1.31 -7.53
C PRO A 74 2.60 0.05 -7.82
N ALA A 75 1.78 0.96 -8.33
CA ALA A 75 2.13 2.37 -8.47
C ALA A 75 1.75 3.12 -7.19
N TYR A 76 2.71 3.73 -6.53
CA TYR A 76 2.49 4.59 -5.39
C TYR A 76 2.38 6.04 -5.83
N TYR A 77 1.35 6.67 -5.29
CA TYR A 77 1.20 8.10 -5.34
C TYR A 77 1.84 8.67 -4.10
N VAL A 78 2.92 9.40 -4.31
CA VAL A 78 3.71 10.01 -3.25
C VAL A 78 3.49 11.52 -3.33
N THR A 79 3.09 12.10 -2.22
CA THR A 79 2.89 13.55 -2.10
C THR A 79 4.06 14.13 -1.31
N VAL A 80 4.53 15.30 -1.75
CA VAL A 80 5.60 16.05 -1.11
C VAL A 80 4.99 17.37 -0.66
N GLU A 81 5.17 17.74 0.61
CA GLU A 81 4.61 18.99 1.16
C GLU A 81 5.19 20.24 0.46
N ASP A 82 6.48 20.19 0.09
CA ASP A 82 7.20 21.27 -0.59
C ASP A 82 7.18 21.18 -2.13
N GLY A 83 6.30 20.37 -2.72
CA GLY A 83 6.39 20.12 -4.15
C GLY A 83 5.14 19.54 -4.82
N ASN A 84 5.40 18.84 -5.92
CA ASN A 84 4.36 18.29 -6.75
C ASN A 84 4.17 16.80 -6.47
N ASN A 85 2.93 16.34 -6.60
CA ASN A 85 2.63 14.92 -6.42
C ASN A 85 3.34 14.09 -7.48
N VAL A 86 3.99 13.00 -7.07
CA VAL A 86 4.70 12.09 -7.97
C VAL A 86 4.05 10.72 -7.97
N LEU A 87 3.96 10.12 -9.16
CA LEU A 87 3.51 8.74 -9.34
C LEU A 87 4.73 7.88 -9.69
N LYS A 88 5.06 6.94 -8.80
CA LYS A 88 6.25 6.07 -8.90
C LYS A 88 5.89 4.62 -8.66
N LEU A 89 6.64 3.69 -9.24
CA LEU A 89 6.41 2.25 -9.04
C LEU A 89 7.15 1.74 -7.79
N HIS A 90 6.68 0.64 -7.21
CA HIS A 90 7.34 -0.02 -6.08
C HIS A 90 8.84 -0.24 -6.32
N SER A 91 9.18 -0.80 -7.47
CA SER A 91 10.57 -1.11 -7.84
C SER A 91 11.48 0.13 -7.98
N GLU A 92 10.92 1.34 -8.05
CA GLU A 92 11.68 2.60 -8.15
C GLU A 92 11.74 3.37 -6.81
N LEU A 93 11.01 2.93 -5.79
CA LEU A 93 10.91 3.61 -4.49
C LEU A 93 11.63 2.80 -3.42
N GLU A 94 12.45 3.48 -2.63
CA GLU A 94 13.07 2.92 -1.44
C GLU A 94 12.35 3.44 -0.19
N LYS A 95 12.12 2.55 0.78
CA LYS A 95 11.65 3.00 2.10
C LYS A 95 12.70 3.92 2.72
N ALA A 96 12.28 5.09 3.21
CA ALA A 96 13.19 6.12 3.71
C ALA A 96 13.85 5.76 5.03
#